data_AF-A0A521J9J7-F1
#
_entry.id   AF-A0A521J9J7-F1
#
_cell.length_a   1.000
_cell.length_b   1.000
_cell.length_c   1.000
_cell.angle_alpha   90.00
_cell.angle_beta   90.00
_cell.angle_gamma   90.00
#
_symmetry.space_group_name_H-M   'P 1'
#
loop_
_entity.id
_entity.type
_entity.pdbx_description
1 polymer ?
#
loop_
_entity_poly.entity_id
_entity_poly.type
_entity_poly.pdbx_seq_one_letter_code
_entity_poly.pdbx_strand_id
1 'polypeptide(L)'
;MGITLTALHWVYLVFILLVIAFIVMKKDTSFICIAGILVLGFIGTSTITHSVTGVFNSFAYAIKELLGTILVISIIYGMSKVLMKTGINETMVYPFTRMIR
;
A
#
# COMPACT_ATOMS: atom_id res chain seq x y z
N MET A 1 -18.18 23.28 10.43
CA MET A 1 -17.19 23.72 9.42
C MET A 1 -17.72 23.32 8.06
N GLY A 2 -18.18 24.30 7.28
CA GLY A 2 -18.85 24.05 6.00
C GLY A 2 -17.90 23.37 5.02
N ILE A 3 -18.31 22.22 4.51
CA ILE A 3 -17.57 21.43 3.52
C ILE A 3 -17.76 22.16 2.19
N THR A 4 -16.92 23.17 1.93
CA THR A 4 -16.87 23.79 0.62
C THR A 4 -16.27 22.76 -0.33
N LEU A 5 -17.10 22.19 -1.20
CA LEU A 5 -16.67 21.40 -2.36
C LEU A 5 -15.81 22.30 -3.25
N THR A 6 -14.55 22.45 -2.86
CA THR A 6 -13.52 23.10 -3.64
C THR A 6 -13.23 22.22 -4.86
N ALA A 7 -12.87 22.83 -5.99
CA ALA A 7 -12.55 22.12 -7.23
C ALA A 7 -11.56 20.94 -7.02
N LEU A 8 -10.72 21.03 -5.98
CA LEU A 8 -9.81 19.99 -5.51
C LEU A 8 -10.49 18.65 -5.17
N HIS A 9 -11.67 18.67 -4.54
CA HIS A 9 -12.41 17.45 -4.19
C HIS A 9 -12.86 16.67 -5.43
N TRP A 10 -13.28 17.38 -6.48
CA TRP A 10 -13.71 16.74 -7.73
C TRP A 10 -12.52 16.11 -8.46
N VAL A 11 -11.36 16.77 -8.46
CA VAL A 11 -10.12 16.22 -9.03
C VAL A 11 -9.65 14.98 -8.25
N TYR A 12 -9.76 15.01 -6.92
CA TYR A 12 -9.45 13.85 -6.08
C TYR A 12 -10.40 12.66 -6.33
N LEU A 13 -11.70 12.92 -6.53
CA LEU A 13 -12.69 11.89 -6.84
C LEU A 13 -12.41 11.24 -8.21
N VAL A 14 -12.10 12.05 -9.23
CA VAL A 14 -11.67 11.56 -10.55
C VAL A 14 -10.41 10.70 -10.44
N PHE A 15 -9.44 11.10 -9.62
CA PHE A 15 -8.22 10.32 -9.40
C PHE A 15 -8.52 8.95 -8.75
N ILE A 16 -9.38 8.90 -7.73
CA ILE A 16 -9.80 7.62 -7.11
C ILE A 16 -10.48 6.71 -8.14
N LEU A 17 -11.38 7.25 -8.96
CA LEU A 17 -12.05 6.47 -10.01
C LEU A 17 -11.05 5.89 -11.02
N LEU A 18 -10.03 6.67 -11.38
CA LEU A 18 -8.97 6.25 -12.31
C LEU A 18 -8.16 5.09 -11.70
N VAL A 19 -7.79 5.17 -10.42
CA VAL A 19 -7.09 4.07 -9.72
C VAL A 19 -7.96 2.81 -9.69
N ILE A 20 -9.25 2.93 -9.36
CA ILE A 20 -10.17 1.77 -9.32
C ILE A 20 -10.31 1.13 -10.70
N ALA A 21 -10.48 1.93 -11.76
CA ALA A 21 -10.58 1.42 -13.12
C ALA A 21 -9.34 0.61 -13.54
N PHE A 22 -8.14 1.03 -13.14
CA PHE A 22 -6.90 0.31 -13.44
C PHE A 22 -6.75 -1.00 -12.64
N ILE A 23 -7.21 -1.03 -11.38
CA ILE A 23 -7.31 -2.28 -10.60
C ILE A 23 -8.21 -3.27 -11.33
N VAL A 24 -9.36 -2.82 -11.83
CA VAL A 24 -10.30 -3.66 -12.62
C VAL A 24 -9.64 -4.17 -13.90
N MET A 25 -8.81 -3.36 -14.56
CA MET A 25 -8.06 -3.76 -15.76
C MET A 25 -6.84 -4.67 -15.47
N LYS A 26 -6.62 -5.11 -14.22
CA LYS A 26 -5.48 -5.96 -13.80
C LYS A 26 -4.11 -5.44 -14.27
N LYS A 27 -3.97 -4.12 -14.40
CA LYS A 27 -2.72 -3.48 -14.84
C LYS A 27 -1.99 -2.92 -13.63
N ASP A 28 -0.66 -2.94 -13.66
CA ASP A 28 0.15 -2.46 -12.54
C ASP A 28 -0.22 -1.02 -12.16
N THR A 29 -0.80 -0.84 -10.98
CA THR A 29 -1.29 0.45 -10.48
C THR A 29 -0.16 1.39 -10.07
N SER A 30 1.05 0.88 -9.83
CA SER A 30 2.19 1.71 -9.41
C SER A 30 2.49 2.83 -10.41
N PHE A 31 2.47 2.53 -11.72
CA PHE A 31 2.80 3.54 -12.73
C PHE A 31 1.74 4.65 -12.80
N ILE A 32 0.45 4.29 -12.70
CA ILE A 32 -0.66 5.26 -12.72
C ILE A 32 -0.72 6.08 -11.43
N CYS A 33 -0.37 5.49 -10.28
CA CYS A 33 -0.32 6.20 -9.00
C CYS A 33 0.80 7.24 -9.00
N ILE A 34 1.99 6.91 -9.50
CA ILE A 34 3.10 7.88 -9.61
C ILE A 34 2.72 9.03 -10.54
N ALA A 35 2.16 8.71 -11.72
CA ALA A 35 1.72 9.72 -12.68
C ALA A 35 0.58 10.60 -12.14
N GLY A 36 -0.41 10.01 -11.46
CA GLY A 36 -1.56 10.76 -10.95
C GLY A 36 -1.26 11.55 -9.68
N ILE A 37 -0.32 11.13 -8.83
CA ILE A 37 0.18 11.95 -7.70
C ILE A 37 0.94 13.17 -8.24
N LEU A 38 1.72 13.03 -9.33
CA LEU A 38 2.35 14.17 -10.02
C LEU A 38 1.31 15.16 -10.58
N VAL A 39 0.27 14.66 -11.24
CA VAL A 39 -0.83 15.48 -11.79
C VAL A 39 -1.64 16.16 -10.70
N LEU A 40 -1.96 15.46 -9.61
CA LEU A 40 -2.64 16.02 -8.44
C LEU A 40 -1.80 17.09 -7.75
N GLY A 41 -0.50 16.86 -7.60
CA GLY A 41 0.43 17.86 -7.09
C GLY A 41 0.40 19.13 -7.95
N PHE A 42 0.47 18.99 -9.27
CA PHE A 42 0.46 20.11 -10.22
C PHE A 42 -0.83 20.93 -10.16
N ILE A 43 -1.99 20.27 -10.08
CA ILE A 43 -3.31 20.92 -10.00
C ILE A 43 -3.54 21.55 -8.62
N GLY A 44 -3.02 20.94 -7.55
CA GLY A 44 -3.31 21.34 -6.17
C GLY A 44 -2.67 22.64 -5.72
N THR A 45 -1.52 23.03 -6.28
CA THR A 45 -0.72 24.13 -5.69
C THR A 45 -0.34 25.25 -6.66
N SER A 46 -0.67 25.14 -7.96
CA SER A 46 -0.37 26.16 -9.00
C SER A 46 1.11 26.58 -9.16
N THR A 47 2.02 26.04 -8.33
CA THR A 47 3.47 26.26 -8.33
C THR A 47 4.19 24.92 -8.28
N ILE A 48 5.04 24.71 -9.28
CA ILE A 48 5.79 23.47 -9.58
C ILE A 48 6.59 22.98 -8.37
N THR A 49 7.17 23.91 -7.58
CA THR A 49 8.01 23.58 -6.42
C THR A 49 7.23 22.89 -5.29
N HIS A 50 6.07 23.44 -4.92
CA HIS A 50 5.25 22.89 -3.84
C HIS A 50 4.52 21.61 -4.24
N SER A 51 4.19 21.45 -5.52
CA SER A 51 3.64 20.22 -6.09
C SER A 51 4.58 19.03 -5.87
N VAL A 52 5.86 19.20 -6.19
CA VAL A 52 6.88 18.15 -5.99
C VAL A 52 7.05 17.84 -4.50
N THR A 53 7.09 18.85 -3.63
CA THR A 53 7.19 18.62 -2.18
C THR A 53 5.97 17.87 -1.62
N GLY A 54 4.76 18.13 -2.14
CA GLY A 54 3.55 17.42 -1.76
C GLY A 54 3.55 15.93 -2.14
N VAL A 55 4.10 15.58 -3.31
CA VAL A 55 4.31 14.19 -3.73
C VAL A 55 5.28 13.47 -2.78
N PHE A 56 6.43 14.10 -2.50
CA PHE A 56 7.43 13.53 -1.58
C PHE A 56 6.88 13.37 -0.15
N ASN A 57 6.08 14.32 0.34
CA ASN A 57 5.47 14.21 1.67
C ASN A 57 4.44 13.08 1.74
N SER A 58 3.67 12.86 0.67
CA SER A 58 2.72 11.73 0.58
C SER A 58 3.45 10.38 0.55
N PHE A 59 4.56 10.27 -0.19
CA PHE A 59 5.41 9.08 -0.14
C PHE A 59 6.05 8.89 1.24
N ALA A 60 6.53 9.96 1.87
CA ALA A 60 7.09 9.88 3.22
C ALA A 60 6.04 9.43 4.24
N TYR A 61 4.79 9.88 4.10
CA TYR A 61 3.66 9.43 4.92
C TYR A 61 3.35 7.95 4.70
N ALA A 62 3.22 7.52 3.44
CA ALA A 62 2.99 6.12 3.10
C ALA A 62 4.12 5.19 3.62
N ILE A 63 5.38 5.61 3.48
CA ILE A 63 6.53 4.85 4.01
C ILE A 63 6.45 4.75 5.54
N LYS A 64 6.13 5.85 6.24
CA LYS A 64 5.99 5.83 7.70
C LYS A 64 4.89 4.88 8.18
N GLU A 65 3.75 4.85 7.51
CA GLU A 65 2.63 3.96 7.85
C GLU A 65 2.95 2.49 7.51
N LEU A 66 3.48 2.20 6.31
CA LEU A 66 3.76 0.83 5.89
C LEU A 66 4.98 0.21 6.56
N LEU A 67 5.96 1.00 7.02
CA LEU A 67 7.16 0.43 7.67
C LEU A 67 6.80 -0.44 8.87
N GLY A 68 5.78 -0.03 9.66
CA GLY A 68 5.30 -0.82 10.78
C GLY A 68 4.77 -2.19 10.36
N THR A 69 3.97 -2.25 9.29
CA THR A 69 3.39 -3.50 8.80
C THR A 69 4.43 -4.40 8.15
N ILE A 70 5.35 -3.83 7.36
CA ILE A 70 6.47 -4.56 6.73
C ILE A 70 7.36 -5.20 7.80
N LEU A 71 7.68 -4.46 8.87
CA LEU A 71 8.47 -4.98 9.97
C LEU A 71 7.80 -6.18 10.62
N VAL A 72 6.50 -6.09 10.94
CA VAL A 72 5.73 -7.19 11.52
C VAL A 72 5.74 -8.42 10.61
N ILE A 73 5.46 -8.24 9.31
CA ILE A 73 5.47 -9.35 8.33
C ILE A 73 6.86 -9.99 8.24
N SER A 74 7.93 -9.19 8.27
CA SER A 74 9.31 -9.70 8.20
C SER A 74 9.68 -10.57 9.40
N ILE A 75 9.24 -10.19 10.61
CA ILE A 75 9.46 -10.94 11.84
C ILE A 75 8.68 -12.25 11.80
N ILE A 76 7.39 -12.20 11.44
CA ILE A 76 6.54 -13.40 11.32
C ILE A 76 7.14 -14.39 10.30
N TYR A 77 7.62 -13.88 9.15
CA TYR A 77 8.27 -14.71 8.15
C TYR A 77 9.56 -15.36 8.67
N GLY A 78 10.39 -14.59 9.40
CA GLY A 78 11.61 -15.11 10.03
C GLY A 78 11.32 -16.22 11.04
N MET A 79 10.35 -16.00 11.93
CA MET A 79 9.90 -17.01 12.90
C MET A 79 9.36 -18.26 12.20
N SER A 80 8.49 -18.09 11.19
CA SER A 80 7.94 -19.19 10.39
C SER A 80 9.05 -20.04 9.75
N LYS A 81 10.07 -19.38 9.18
CA LYS A 81 11.26 -20.07 8.64
C LYS A 81 12.04 -20.85 9.70
N VAL A 82 12.20 -20.30 10.90
CA VAL A 82 12.90 -20.99 12.01
C VAL A 82 12.11 -22.21 12.46
N LEU A 83 10.79 -22.11 12.65
CA LEU A 83 9.92 -23.24 13.03
C LEU A 83 9.94 -24.36 11.99
N MET A 84 9.99 -24.01 10.70
CA MET A 84 10.15 -25.01 9.63
C MET A 84 11.53 -25.68 9.69
N LYS A 85 12.61 -24.92 9.95
CA LYS A 85 13.98 -25.45 9.95
C LYS A 85 14.30 -26.33 11.16
N THR A 86 13.68 -26.09 12.32
CA THR A 86 13.85 -26.93 13.52
C THR A 86 13.06 -28.24 13.47
N GLY A 87 12.29 -28.51 12.40
CA GLY A 87 11.47 -29.72 12.29
C GLY A 87 10.28 -29.76 13.26
N ILE A 88 10.07 -28.70 14.06
CA ILE A 88 8.92 -28.53 14.95
C ILE A 88 7.62 -28.56 14.14
N ASN A 89 7.64 -27.99 12.94
CA ASN A 89 6.51 -28.04 12.02
C ASN A 89 6.12 -29.50 11.67
N GLU A 90 7.11 -30.37 11.44
CA GLU A 90 6.85 -31.79 11.12
C GLU A 90 6.36 -32.56 12.35
N THR A 91 6.89 -32.25 13.55
CA THR A 91 6.46 -32.87 14.81
C THR A 91 5.07 -32.40 15.26
N MET A 92 4.69 -31.15 14.98
CA MET A 92 3.33 -30.64 15.23
C MET A 92 2.29 -31.26 14.29
N VAL A 93 2.67 -31.60 13.05
CA VAL A 93 1.78 -32.24 12.07
C VAL A 93 1.67 -33.75 12.27
N TYR A 94 2.69 -34.40 12.85
CA TYR A 94 2.73 -35.83 13.13
C TYR A 94 1.50 -36.43 13.86
N PRO A 95 0.96 -35.83 14.94
CA PRO A 95 -0.24 -36.37 15.59
C PRO A 95 -1.50 -36.25 14.71
N PHE A 96 -1.59 -35.23 13.85
CA PHE A 96 -2.70 -35.08 12.91
C PHE A 96 -2.66 -36.11 11.79
N THR A 97 -1.47 -36.45 11.29
CA THR A 97 -1.32 -37.55 10.31
C THR A 97 -1.73 -38.92 10.87
N ARG A 98 -1.67 -39.11 12.19
CA ARG A 98 -2.12 -40.36 12.84
C ARG A 98 -3.65 -40.44 13.03
N MET A 99 -4.33 -39.30 13.09
CA MET A 99 -5.79 -39.20 13.27
C MET A 99 -6.56 -39.24 11.93
N ILE A 100 -5.89 -38.99 10.81
CA ILE A 100 -6.45 -39.04 9.46
C ILE A 100 -6.45 -40.45 8.84
N ARG A 101 -5.87 -41.44 9.53
CA ARG A 101 -5.93 -42.86 9.13
C ARG A 101 -6.97 -43.60 9.96
#